data_AF-K1L8B5-F1
#
_entry.id   AF-K1L8B5-F1
#
_cell.length_a   1.000
_cell.length_b   1.000
_cell.length_c   1.000
_cell.angle_alpha   90.00
_cell.angle_beta   90.00
_cell.angle_gamma   90.00
#
_symmetry.space_group_name_H-M   'P 1'
#
loop_
_entity.id
_entity.type
_entity.pdbx_description
1 polymer ?
#
loop_
_entity_poly.entity_id
_entity_poly.type
_entity_poly.pdbx_seq_one_letter_code
_entity_poly.pdbx_strand_id
1 'polypeptide(L)'
;MPMKNALVVLLLLFFLASCGSQGNKNQVIHIGQMKAFAEMVAADVKPLALSEPMNPAEVDALWETAQEIAQERGVEVFRENELIQTQLFPTDIAKGMEVLIFHKPKALRAYRTLKNTVRGGQNGEAEARAFGRLLGYPPHYINKLMAKQTDFRTLIDFGIQGINIFLYYKDMDRAKAFYQETLGLQIISDYGFAATVKVTDDSWLTLVDANLGRHKADEPKTVAIALLTNHLSEWYAYLQKEGIPIKYEYKPKENNAHDGFVAIDPEGYLLEFEMFKQHPENEKLMPLLPRYDATSGATDRWSKDEGFYGTVFWLYYEDMQEAEQFLEEKMGLKQIVDQGWAKVYQVSKTGFIGPVDGRRGMHPFTEKKGTSISFLVEDLEGWYNYVQTHQPFPILQEMYTGKGDRYKAFVGIDPGKYYFEFNRFLNHPDNERILEILKKD
;
A
#
# COMPACT_ATOMS: atom_id res chain seq x y z
N MET A 1 -6.33 -22.15 -21.62
CA MET A 1 -5.82 -23.35 -20.91
C MET A 1 -4.30 -23.33 -20.97
N PRO A 2 -3.62 -23.69 -19.87
CA PRO A 2 -2.47 -22.95 -19.38
C PRO A 2 -1.17 -23.76 -19.41
N MET A 3 -0.01 -23.09 -19.34
CA MET A 3 1.04 -23.56 -18.43
C MET A 3 1.95 -22.41 -18.00
N LYS A 4 1.94 -22.21 -16.68
CA LYS A 4 2.71 -21.25 -15.88
C LYS A 4 4.20 -21.61 -15.90
N ASN A 5 5.05 -20.65 -16.23
CA ASN A 5 6.49 -20.74 -15.97
C ASN A 5 6.75 -20.31 -14.51
N ALA A 6 7.05 -21.28 -13.65
CA ALA A 6 7.65 -21.03 -12.35
C ALA A 6 9.17 -20.92 -12.54
N LEU A 7 9.70 -19.70 -12.40
CA LEU A 7 11.13 -19.44 -12.35
C LEU A 7 11.63 -19.79 -10.93
N VAL A 8 12.02 -21.05 -10.74
CA VAL A 8 12.79 -21.48 -9.56
C VAL A 8 14.25 -21.15 -9.84
N VAL A 9 14.77 -20.11 -9.17
CA VAL A 9 16.22 -19.88 -9.10
C VAL A 9 16.77 -20.89 -8.09
N LEU A 10 17.17 -22.05 -8.60
CA LEU A 10 17.91 -23.08 -7.87
C LEU A 10 19.40 -22.82 -8.07
N LEU A 11 20.08 -22.30 -7.04
CA LEU A 11 21.54 -22.26 -7.00
C LEU A 11 22.06 -23.69 -6.72
N LEU A 12 22.38 -24.38 -7.82
CA LEU A 12 23.13 -25.64 -7.86
C LEU A 12 24.59 -25.39 -7.48
N LEU A 13 25.03 -25.93 -6.35
CA LEU A 13 26.46 -26.11 -6.03
C LEU A 13 26.70 -27.55 -5.53
N PHE A 14 27.26 -28.33 -6.46
CA PHE A 14 28.05 -29.58 -6.34
C PHE A 14 27.84 -30.51 -5.12
N PHE A 15 27.25 -31.68 -5.40
CA PHE A 15 27.31 -32.87 -4.57
C PHE A 15 28.49 -33.78 -4.98
N LEU A 16 29.39 -34.07 -4.04
CA LEU A 16 30.11 -35.34 -3.95
C LEU A 16 30.08 -35.82 -2.48
N ALA A 17 30.01 -37.14 -2.34
CA ALA A 17 29.52 -37.92 -1.21
C ALA A 17 30.26 -37.75 0.14
N SER A 18 29.50 -37.78 1.24
CA SER A 18 29.86 -38.45 2.50
C SER A 18 28.67 -38.36 3.46
N CYS A 19 28.09 -39.49 3.86
CA CYS A 19 27.01 -39.54 4.86
C CYS A 19 27.47 -39.08 6.27
N GLY A 20 28.79 -38.95 6.52
CA GLY A 20 29.32 -38.26 7.70
C GLY A 20 29.43 -36.73 7.53
N SER A 21 29.35 -36.22 6.31
CA SER A 21 29.41 -34.78 6.02
C SER A 21 28.07 -34.06 6.13
N GLN A 22 26.95 -34.79 6.09
CA GLN A 22 25.61 -34.20 6.13
C GLN A 22 25.24 -33.69 7.53
N GLY A 23 25.51 -34.46 8.59
CA GLY A 23 25.30 -34.03 9.97
C GLY A 23 26.14 -32.80 10.34
N ASN A 24 27.42 -32.78 9.93
CA ASN A 24 28.31 -31.66 10.18
C ASN A 24 27.92 -30.41 9.36
N LYS A 25 27.46 -30.59 8.11
CA LYS A 25 26.95 -29.48 7.28
C LYS A 25 25.67 -28.87 7.86
N ASN A 26 24.70 -29.68 8.31
CA ASN A 26 23.48 -29.18 8.94
C ASN A 26 23.79 -28.41 10.22
N GLN A 27 24.68 -28.92 11.07
CA GLN A 27 25.12 -28.24 12.28
C GLN A 27 25.72 -26.85 11.99
N VAL A 28 26.59 -26.76 10.97
CA VAL A 28 27.17 -25.47 10.54
C VAL A 28 26.09 -24.50 10.04
N ILE A 29 25.08 -24.98 9.30
CA ILE A 29 23.96 -24.17 8.83
C ILE A 29 23.15 -23.62 10.02
N HIS A 30 22.76 -24.48 10.96
CA HIS A 30 22.01 -24.05 12.15
C HIS A 30 22.79 -23.03 12.96
N ILE A 31 24.10 -23.25 13.20
CA ILE A 31 24.96 -22.30 13.90
C ILE A 31 25.00 -20.94 13.18
N GLY A 32 25.13 -20.95 11.86
CA GLY A 32 25.08 -19.72 11.05
C GLY A 32 23.75 -18.97 11.21
N GLN A 33 22.62 -19.68 11.13
CA GLN A 33 21.29 -19.09 11.33
C GLN A 33 21.11 -18.53 12.75
N MET A 34 21.52 -19.29 13.78
CA MET A 34 21.44 -18.86 15.17
C MET A 34 22.25 -17.58 15.42
N LYS A 35 23.46 -17.49 14.85
CA LYS A 35 24.30 -16.28 14.95
C LYS A 35 23.61 -15.06 14.33
N ALA A 36 23.01 -15.22 13.14
CA ALA A 36 22.28 -14.14 12.49
C ALA A 36 21.04 -13.73 13.28
N PHE A 37 20.27 -14.69 13.80
CA PHE A 37 19.07 -14.42 14.60
C PHE A 37 19.37 -13.76 15.94
N ALA A 38 20.40 -14.22 16.66
CA ALA A 38 20.85 -13.58 17.88
C ALA A 38 21.29 -12.13 17.62
N GLU A 39 21.99 -11.87 16.51
CA GLU A 39 22.38 -10.51 16.10
C GLU A 39 21.17 -9.62 15.79
N MET A 40 20.20 -10.10 15.02
CA MET A 40 18.98 -9.33 14.70
C MET A 40 18.18 -8.96 15.95
N VAL A 41 18.13 -9.86 16.94
CA VAL A 41 17.46 -9.60 18.22
C VAL A 41 18.28 -8.65 19.09
N ALA A 42 19.60 -8.80 19.13
CA ALA A 42 20.49 -7.91 19.86
C ALA A 42 20.34 -6.46 19.35
N ALA A 43 20.28 -6.28 18.03
CA ALA A 43 20.15 -5.01 17.33
C ALA A 43 18.71 -4.43 17.31
N ASP A 44 17.75 -5.05 18.01
CA ASP A 44 16.33 -4.62 18.05
C ASP A 44 15.62 -4.61 16.69
N VAL A 45 16.17 -5.29 15.67
CA VAL A 45 15.53 -5.51 14.37
C VAL A 45 14.35 -6.49 14.51
N LYS A 46 14.51 -7.51 15.36
CA LYS A 46 13.47 -8.48 15.71
C LYS A 46 13.21 -8.46 17.21
N PRO A 47 11.93 -8.43 17.66
CA PRO A 47 11.64 -8.62 19.08
C PRO A 47 12.09 -10.00 19.59
N LEU A 48 11.84 -11.05 18.81
CA LEU A 48 12.40 -12.39 18.99
C LEU A 48 12.64 -13.08 17.64
N ALA A 49 13.46 -14.13 17.65
CA ALA A 49 13.73 -14.96 16.48
C ALA A 49 13.62 -16.45 16.81
N LEU A 50 13.07 -17.23 15.87
CA LEU A 50 12.88 -18.67 16.00
C LEU A 50 13.93 -19.37 15.12
N SER A 51 14.57 -20.41 15.64
CA SER A 51 15.23 -21.39 14.79
C SER A 51 14.19 -22.11 13.90
N GLU A 52 14.67 -22.87 12.92
CA GLU A 52 13.81 -23.88 12.33
C GLU A 52 13.40 -24.94 13.37
N PRO A 53 12.24 -25.60 13.19
CA PRO A 53 11.87 -26.75 13.99
C PRO A 53 12.90 -27.86 13.82
N MET A 54 13.41 -28.39 14.93
CA MET A 54 14.42 -29.44 14.99
C MET A 54 13.95 -30.60 15.86
N ASN A 55 14.46 -31.81 15.61
CA ASN A 55 14.19 -32.92 16.51
C ASN A 55 14.88 -32.66 17.87
N PRO A 56 14.35 -33.18 19.00
CA PRO A 56 14.94 -32.95 20.32
C PRO A 56 16.43 -33.30 20.42
N ALA A 57 16.88 -34.36 19.74
CA ALA A 57 18.29 -34.77 19.73
C ALA A 57 19.21 -33.77 19.00
N GLU A 58 18.69 -33.07 17.96
CA GLU A 58 19.43 -32.02 17.27
C GLU A 58 19.53 -30.77 18.15
N VAL A 59 18.45 -30.43 18.87
CA VAL A 59 18.46 -29.36 19.86
C VAL A 59 19.44 -29.65 20.99
N ASP A 60 19.46 -30.88 21.51
CA ASP A 60 20.41 -31.30 22.55
C ASP A 60 21.87 -31.10 22.09
N ALA A 61 22.17 -31.46 20.84
CA ALA A 61 23.51 -31.30 20.26
C ALA A 61 23.92 -29.82 20.02
N LEU A 62 22.94 -28.92 19.90
CA LEU A 62 23.15 -27.49 19.62
C LEU A 62 22.97 -26.59 20.84
N TRP A 63 22.45 -27.12 21.95
CA TRP A 63 21.98 -26.31 23.09
C TRP A 63 23.08 -25.46 23.72
N GLU A 64 24.24 -26.04 24.02
CA GLU A 64 25.38 -25.31 24.59
C GLU A 64 25.86 -24.20 23.63
N THR A 65 26.02 -24.52 22.35
CA THR A 65 26.40 -23.54 21.32
C THR A 65 25.36 -22.42 21.18
N ALA A 66 24.07 -22.73 21.29
CA ALA A 66 23.02 -21.71 21.25
C ALA A 66 23.09 -20.77 22.46
N GLN A 67 23.42 -21.30 23.65
CA GLN A 67 23.62 -20.50 24.86
C GLN A 67 24.85 -19.59 24.74
N GLU A 68 25.96 -20.11 24.20
CA GLU A 68 27.17 -19.33 23.92
C GLU A 68 26.89 -18.18 22.94
N ILE A 69 26.23 -18.47 21.81
CA ILE A 69 25.84 -17.46 20.82
C ILE A 69 24.95 -16.38 21.46
N ALA A 70 23.97 -16.79 22.26
CA ALA A 70 23.08 -15.84 22.94
C ALA A 70 23.88 -14.94 23.90
N GLN A 71 24.75 -15.53 24.72
CA GLN A 71 25.62 -14.81 25.65
C GLN A 71 26.55 -13.82 24.94
N GLU A 72 27.22 -14.24 23.87
CA GLU A 72 28.11 -13.39 23.06
C GLU A 72 27.40 -12.16 22.49
N ARG A 73 26.11 -12.28 22.16
CA ARG A 73 25.29 -11.21 21.58
C ARG A 73 24.48 -10.43 22.62
N GLY A 74 24.58 -10.78 23.90
CA GLY A 74 23.83 -10.12 24.98
C GLY A 74 22.31 -10.36 24.91
N VAL A 75 21.90 -11.53 24.41
CA VAL A 75 20.50 -11.99 24.36
C VAL A 75 20.35 -13.29 25.13
N GLU A 76 19.11 -13.78 25.26
CA GLU A 76 18.80 -15.06 25.89
C GLU A 76 18.25 -16.05 24.86
N VAL A 77 18.39 -17.35 25.13
CA VAL A 77 17.78 -18.42 24.34
C VAL A 77 16.83 -19.24 25.19
N PHE A 78 15.64 -19.49 24.66
CA PHE A 78 14.62 -20.34 25.28
C PHE A 78 14.34 -21.55 24.39
N ARG A 79 14.37 -22.75 24.98
CA ARG A 79 13.98 -24.01 24.33
C ARG A 79 12.47 -24.16 24.40
N GLU A 80 11.80 -24.03 23.27
CA GLU A 80 10.35 -24.16 23.11
C GLU A 80 10.02 -25.55 22.55
N ASN A 81 9.21 -26.31 23.26
CA ASN A 81 8.84 -27.69 22.92
C ASN A 81 7.40 -27.83 22.40
N GLU A 82 6.64 -26.74 22.41
CA GLU A 82 5.28 -26.69 21.91
C GLU A 82 5.04 -25.31 21.30
N LEU A 83 5.57 -25.09 20.10
CA LEU A 83 5.45 -23.78 19.44
C LEU A 83 3.99 -23.33 19.37
N ILE A 84 3.73 -22.07 19.70
CA ILE A 84 2.41 -21.45 19.57
C ILE A 84 1.81 -21.69 18.17
N GLN A 85 0.56 -22.16 18.13
CA GLN A 85 -0.16 -22.44 16.90
C GLN A 85 -1.12 -21.29 16.59
N THR A 86 -0.73 -20.41 15.69
CA THR A 86 -1.60 -19.34 15.17
C THR A 86 -1.93 -19.58 13.71
N GLN A 87 -2.83 -18.78 13.14
CA GLN A 87 -3.14 -18.79 11.69
C GLN A 87 -1.96 -18.30 10.81
N LEU A 88 -0.80 -17.99 11.40
CA LEU A 88 0.38 -17.52 10.67
C LEU A 88 1.16 -18.66 9.98
N PHE A 89 1.15 -19.87 10.55
CA PHE A 89 1.87 -21.05 10.04
C PHE A 89 1.00 -22.31 10.07
N PRO A 90 1.33 -23.36 9.30
CA PRO A 90 0.66 -24.65 9.41
C PRO A 90 0.67 -25.21 10.83
N THR A 91 -0.42 -25.85 11.26
CA THR A 91 -0.58 -26.34 12.64
C THR A 91 0.35 -27.51 12.97
N ASP A 92 0.88 -28.20 11.96
CA ASP A 92 1.80 -29.32 12.08
C ASP A 92 3.28 -28.95 11.95
N ILE A 93 3.60 -27.68 11.65
CA ILE A 93 4.97 -27.23 11.33
C ILE A 93 6.02 -27.58 12.41
N ALA A 94 5.61 -27.66 13.67
CA ALA A 94 6.48 -27.95 14.81
C ALA A 94 5.99 -29.15 15.63
N LYS A 95 5.14 -30.03 15.07
CA LYS A 95 4.58 -31.16 15.81
C LYS A 95 5.68 -32.16 16.18
N GLY A 96 5.92 -32.33 17.49
CA GLY A 96 6.97 -33.22 18.00
C GLY A 96 8.40 -32.69 17.79
N MET A 97 8.51 -31.43 17.39
CA MET A 97 9.77 -30.73 17.15
C MET A 97 9.96 -29.66 18.23
N GLU A 98 11.19 -29.22 18.40
CA GLU A 98 11.56 -28.13 19.29
C GLU A 98 12.11 -26.95 18.50
N VAL A 99 11.95 -25.75 19.05
CA VAL A 99 12.38 -24.49 18.46
C VAL A 99 13.21 -23.73 19.49
N LEU A 100 14.36 -23.21 19.09
CA LEU A 100 15.14 -22.29 19.88
C LEU A 100 14.68 -20.87 19.62
N ILE A 101 14.31 -20.16 20.68
CA ILE A 101 13.86 -18.77 20.62
C ILE A 101 14.96 -17.86 21.16
N PHE A 102 15.58 -17.07 20.29
CA PHE A 102 16.48 -15.99 20.69
C PHE A 102 15.66 -14.74 21.01
N HIS A 103 15.84 -14.15 22.20
CA HIS A 103 14.98 -13.07 22.68
C HIS A 103 15.65 -12.15 23.70
N LYS A 104 15.03 -10.98 23.91
CA LYS A 104 15.17 -10.18 25.14
C LYS A 104 14.04 -10.52 26.13
N PRO A 105 14.20 -10.32 27.46
CA PRO A 105 13.21 -10.76 28.45
C PRO A 105 11.77 -10.26 28.23
N LYS A 106 11.61 -9.03 27.72
CA LYS A 106 10.29 -8.45 27.42
C LYS A 106 9.57 -9.21 26.30
N ALA A 107 10.29 -9.61 25.25
CA ALA A 107 9.72 -10.30 24.10
C ALA A 107 9.26 -11.73 24.45
N LEU A 108 10.04 -12.47 25.26
CA LEU A 108 9.61 -13.79 25.73
C LEU A 108 8.34 -13.70 26.59
N ARG A 109 8.21 -12.67 27.44
CA ARG A 109 6.97 -12.45 28.22
C ARG A 109 5.77 -12.20 27.31
N ALA A 110 5.94 -11.39 26.25
CA ALA A 110 4.88 -11.15 25.28
C ALA A 110 4.50 -12.44 24.52
N TYR A 111 5.49 -13.23 24.09
CA TYR A 111 5.26 -14.54 23.47
C TYR A 111 4.48 -15.50 24.38
N ARG A 112 4.88 -15.64 25.66
CA ARG A 112 4.18 -16.50 26.63
C ARG A 112 2.76 -16.03 26.91
N THR A 113 2.56 -14.72 26.98
CA THR A 113 1.22 -14.12 27.13
C THR A 113 0.34 -14.50 25.93
N LEU A 114 0.83 -14.29 24.71
CA LEU A 114 0.13 -14.66 23.49
C LEU A 114 -0.16 -16.17 23.42
N LYS A 115 0.79 -17.01 23.81
CA LYS A 115 0.63 -18.47 23.87
C LYS A 115 -0.49 -18.88 24.83
N ASN A 116 -0.60 -18.21 25.98
CA ASN A 116 -1.70 -18.44 26.93
C ASN A 116 -3.05 -17.97 26.38
N THR A 117 -3.08 -16.83 25.68
CA THR A 117 -4.29 -16.34 24.98
C THR A 117 -4.79 -17.38 23.96
N VAL A 118 -3.89 -17.90 23.14
CA VAL A 118 -4.22 -18.94 22.13
C VAL A 118 -4.69 -20.23 22.78
N ARG A 119 -4.03 -20.69 23.86
CA ARG A 119 -4.48 -21.84 24.65
C ARG A 119 -5.84 -21.62 25.33
N GLY A 120 -6.18 -20.37 25.64
CA GLY A 120 -7.49 -19.96 26.15
C GLY A 120 -8.60 -19.98 25.10
N GLY A 121 -8.29 -20.31 23.84
CA GLY A 121 -9.26 -20.44 22.75
C GLY A 121 -9.35 -19.24 21.82
N GLN A 122 -8.60 -18.15 22.07
CA GLN A 122 -8.55 -16.98 21.18
C GLN A 122 -7.44 -17.18 20.15
N ASN A 123 -7.79 -17.52 18.90
CA ASN A 123 -6.81 -17.80 17.85
C ASN A 123 -7.27 -17.28 16.48
N GLY A 124 -7.63 -16.00 16.42
CA GLY A 124 -8.07 -15.31 15.22
C GLY A 124 -6.93 -14.56 14.50
N GLU A 125 -7.34 -13.65 13.62
CA GLU A 125 -6.44 -12.73 12.90
C GLU A 125 -5.57 -11.90 13.85
N ALA A 126 -6.14 -11.43 14.97
CA ALA A 126 -5.42 -10.60 15.95
C ALA A 126 -4.20 -11.32 16.54
N GLU A 127 -4.33 -12.60 16.88
CA GLU A 127 -3.24 -13.39 17.46
C GLU A 127 -2.18 -13.75 16.41
N ALA A 128 -2.58 -14.06 15.18
CA ALA A 128 -1.64 -14.28 14.07
C ALA A 128 -0.82 -13.02 13.78
N ARG A 129 -1.46 -11.85 13.76
CA ARG A 129 -0.78 -10.55 13.62
C ARG A 129 0.13 -10.24 14.80
N ALA A 130 -0.31 -10.50 16.03
CA ALA A 130 0.51 -10.34 17.23
C ALA A 130 1.77 -11.21 17.16
N PHE A 131 1.64 -12.46 16.73
CA PHE A 131 2.78 -13.35 16.55
C PHE A 131 3.71 -12.87 15.43
N GLY A 132 3.16 -12.44 14.29
CA GLY A 132 3.94 -11.87 13.19
C GLY A 132 4.74 -10.64 13.61
N ARG A 133 4.16 -9.75 14.41
CA ARG A 133 4.86 -8.58 14.99
C ARG A 133 5.98 -9.00 15.95
N LEU A 134 5.79 -10.03 16.76
CA LEU A 134 6.87 -10.57 17.61
C LEU A 134 8.05 -11.11 16.77
N LEU A 135 7.76 -11.64 15.59
CA LEU A 135 8.78 -12.09 14.62
C LEU A 135 9.37 -10.94 13.80
N GLY A 136 8.95 -9.69 14.03
CA GLY A 136 9.41 -8.52 13.28
C GLY A 136 8.95 -8.51 11.82
N TYR A 137 7.86 -9.20 11.49
CA TYR A 137 7.31 -9.18 10.14
C TYR A 137 6.51 -7.90 9.87
N PRO A 138 6.68 -7.27 8.70
CA PRO A 138 5.84 -6.15 8.31
C PRO A 138 4.42 -6.64 7.95
N PRO A 139 3.39 -5.76 8.04
CA PRO A 139 1.98 -6.11 7.80
C PRO A 139 1.73 -6.86 6.49
N HIS A 140 2.29 -6.41 5.37
CA HIS A 140 2.15 -7.08 4.07
C HIS A 140 2.70 -8.51 4.05
N TYR A 141 3.74 -8.81 4.84
CA TYR A 141 4.28 -10.16 4.94
C TYR A 141 3.41 -11.04 5.84
N ILE A 142 2.85 -10.47 6.92
CA ILE A 142 1.87 -11.16 7.77
C ILE A 142 0.63 -11.53 6.95
N ASN A 143 0.07 -10.59 6.18
CA ASN A 143 -1.05 -10.83 5.27
C ASN A 143 -0.75 -12.00 4.32
N LYS A 144 0.45 -12.00 3.70
CA LYS A 144 0.90 -13.08 2.81
C LYS A 144 0.98 -14.44 3.51
N LEU A 145 1.44 -14.48 4.76
CA LEU A 145 1.50 -15.74 5.52
C LEU A 145 0.09 -16.23 5.85
N MET A 146 -0.77 -15.35 6.36
CA MET A 146 -2.17 -15.69 6.68
C MET A 146 -2.96 -16.18 5.47
N ALA A 147 -2.81 -15.52 4.31
CA ALA A 147 -3.49 -15.90 3.07
C ALA A 147 -3.10 -17.31 2.57
N LYS A 148 -1.95 -17.85 3.00
CA LYS A 148 -1.55 -19.23 2.71
C LYS A 148 -2.24 -20.26 3.61
N GLN A 149 -2.65 -19.87 4.81
CA GLN A 149 -3.18 -20.78 5.83
C GLN A 149 -4.70 -20.68 5.98
N THR A 150 -5.29 -19.57 5.52
CA THR A 150 -6.70 -19.23 5.74
C THR A 150 -7.34 -18.67 4.47
N ASP A 151 -8.64 -18.42 4.53
CA ASP A 151 -9.41 -17.69 3.52
C ASP A 151 -9.17 -16.17 3.56
N PHE A 152 -8.38 -15.64 4.51
CA PHE A 152 -8.02 -14.22 4.60
C PHE A 152 -7.46 -13.69 3.28
N ARG A 153 -8.04 -12.60 2.77
CA ARG A 153 -7.58 -11.84 1.61
C ARG A 153 -7.67 -10.34 1.87
N THR A 154 -6.96 -9.58 1.06
CA THR A 154 -6.99 -8.12 0.98
C THR A 154 -7.32 -7.69 -0.45
N LEU A 155 -7.59 -6.41 -0.70
CA LEU A 155 -7.86 -5.91 -2.05
C LEU A 155 -6.76 -6.30 -3.05
N ILE A 156 -5.48 -6.26 -2.63
CA ILE A 156 -4.33 -6.60 -3.49
C ILE A 156 -4.41 -8.03 -4.05
N ASP A 157 -5.04 -8.96 -3.32
CA ASP A 157 -5.18 -10.36 -3.79
C ASP A 157 -6.17 -10.51 -4.98
N PHE A 158 -6.97 -9.48 -5.25
CA PHE A 158 -7.94 -9.43 -6.37
C PHE A 158 -7.45 -8.58 -7.55
N GLY A 159 -6.22 -8.06 -7.47
CA GLY A 159 -5.58 -7.26 -8.50
C GLY A 159 -6.07 -5.81 -8.52
N ILE A 160 -5.14 -4.86 -8.38
CA ILE A 160 -5.39 -3.43 -8.59
C ILE A 160 -4.72 -3.02 -9.90
N GLN A 161 -5.51 -2.50 -10.84
CA GLN A 161 -5.03 -2.05 -12.15
C GLN A 161 -4.77 -0.54 -12.21
N GLY A 162 -5.31 0.22 -11.25
CA GLY A 162 -5.12 1.66 -11.17
C GLY A 162 -5.96 2.29 -10.08
N ILE A 163 -5.70 3.58 -9.83
CA ILE A 163 -6.46 4.40 -8.89
C ILE A 163 -7.03 5.63 -9.59
N ASN A 164 -8.15 6.11 -9.10
CA ASN A 164 -8.80 7.31 -9.61
C ASN A 164 -9.40 8.10 -8.44
N ILE A 165 -9.58 9.40 -8.62
CA ILE A 165 -10.29 10.25 -7.66
C ILE A 165 -11.37 11.05 -8.36
N PHE A 166 -12.55 11.11 -7.74
CA PHE A 166 -13.70 11.82 -8.26
C PHE A 166 -13.78 13.21 -7.65
N LEU A 167 -13.77 14.23 -8.51
CA LEU A 167 -13.86 15.64 -8.15
C LEU A 167 -15.16 16.20 -8.72
N TYR A 168 -15.89 16.99 -7.91
CA TYR A 168 -17.28 17.36 -8.18
C TYR A 168 -17.41 18.85 -8.46
N TYR A 169 -18.00 19.19 -9.61
CA TYR A 169 -18.07 20.55 -10.14
C TYR A 169 -19.50 20.98 -10.43
N LYS A 170 -19.76 22.28 -10.26
CA LYS A 170 -20.98 22.93 -10.76
C LYS A 170 -20.88 23.22 -12.26
N ASP A 171 -19.68 23.55 -12.73
CA ASP A 171 -19.40 23.89 -14.12
C ASP A 171 -18.41 22.89 -14.73
N MET A 172 -18.97 21.85 -15.37
CA MET A 172 -18.20 20.78 -16.01
C MET A 172 -17.38 21.27 -17.20
N ASP A 173 -17.85 22.26 -17.95
CA ASP A 173 -17.13 22.76 -19.11
C ASP A 173 -15.90 23.56 -18.68
N ARG A 174 -16.03 24.40 -17.63
CA ARG A 174 -14.90 25.10 -17.02
C ARG A 174 -13.89 24.13 -16.40
N ALA A 175 -14.35 23.07 -15.75
CA ALA A 175 -13.46 22.04 -15.20
C ALA A 175 -12.70 21.32 -16.33
N LYS A 176 -13.39 20.82 -17.36
CA LYS A 176 -12.75 20.16 -18.51
C LYS A 176 -11.73 21.06 -19.20
N ALA A 177 -12.08 22.33 -19.46
CA ALA A 177 -11.16 23.29 -20.06
C ALA A 177 -9.91 23.53 -19.20
N PHE A 178 -10.05 23.59 -17.87
CA PHE A 178 -8.90 23.71 -16.99
C PHE A 178 -7.96 22.49 -17.07
N TYR A 179 -8.47 21.28 -16.86
CA TYR A 179 -7.61 20.09 -16.87
C TYR A 179 -7.07 19.76 -18.27
N GLN A 180 -7.84 19.99 -19.34
CA GLN A 180 -7.42 19.68 -20.70
C GLN A 180 -6.55 20.77 -21.33
N GLU A 181 -6.96 22.04 -21.26
CA GLU A 181 -6.29 23.13 -21.98
C GLU A 181 -5.25 23.84 -21.12
N THR A 182 -5.50 24.02 -19.82
CA THR A 182 -4.54 24.68 -18.91
C THR A 182 -3.46 23.68 -18.47
N LEU A 183 -3.87 22.50 -17.99
CA LEU A 183 -2.91 21.48 -17.54
C LEU A 183 -2.45 20.51 -18.64
N GLY A 184 -3.03 20.59 -19.84
CA GLY A 184 -2.58 19.77 -20.98
C GLY A 184 -2.86 18.27 -20.85
N LEU A 185 -3.78 17.88 -19.96
CA LEU A 185 -4.09 16.47 -19.68
C LEU A 185 -5.10 15.90 -20.67
N GLN A 186 -4.98 14.60 -20.95
CA GLN A 186 -5.85 13.93 -21.91
C GLN A 186 -7.17 13.50 -21.24
N ILE A 187 -8.31 13.94 -21.76
CA ILE A 187 -9.60 13.31 -21.47
C ILE A 187 -9.64 11.96 -22.21
N ILE A 188 -9.70 10.88 -21.47
CA ILE A 188 -9.68 9.50 -21.98
C ILE A 188 -11.06 8.84 -21.99
N SER A 189 -12.05 9.48 -21.38
CA SER A 189 -13.46 9.07 -21.45
C SER A 189 -14.36 10.24 -21.05
N ASP A 190 -15.50 10.41 -21.71
CA ASP A 190 -16.51 11.43 -21.38
C ASP A 190 -17.91 10.82 -21.51
N TYR A 191 -18.63 10.75 -20.39
CA TYR A 191 -19.99 10.22 -20.30
C TYR A 191 -21.06 11.33 -20.27
N GLY A 192 -20.67 12.58 -20.51
CA GLY A 192 -21.48 13.79 -20.40
C GLY A 192 -21.58 14.30 -18.97
N PHE A 193 -21.96 13.44 -18.02
CA PHE A 193 -22.04 13.81 -16.59
C PHE A 193 -20.73 13.58 -15.82
N ALA A 194 -19.78 12.87 -16.43
CA ALA A 194 -18.48 12.59 -15.86
C ALA A 194 -17.43 12.47 -16.98
N ALA A 195 -16.26 13.05 -16.78
CA ALA A 195 -15.14 12.98 -17.71
C ALA A 195 -13.86 12.55 -16.99
N THR A 196 -13.21 11.51 -17.47
CA THR A 196 -11.97 10.98 -16.89
C THR A 196 -10.76 11.55 -17.61
N VAL A 197 -9.88 12.16 -16.83
CA VAL A 197 -8.63 12.78 -17.23
C VAL A 197 -7.47 11.87 -16.82
N LYS A 198 -6.59 11.62 -17.77
CA LYS A 198 -5.39 10.82 -17.54
C LYS A 198 -4.29 11.69 -16.93
N VAL A 199 -3.78 11.31 -15.75
CA VAL A 199 -2.53 11.88 -15.21
C VAL A 199 -1.36 10.98 -15.56
N THR A 200 -1.49 9.67 -15.32
CA THR A 200 -0.54 8.62 -15.71
C THR A 200 -1.29 7.40 -16.28
N ASP A 201 -0.57 6.32 -16.64
CA ASP A 201 -1.18 5.11 -17.20
C ASP A 201 -2.09 4.37 -16.19
N ASP A 202 -1.82 4.48 -14.88
CA ASP A 202 -2.55 3.78 -13.81
C ASP A 202 -3.01 4.69 -12.66
N SER A 203 -3.03 6.02 -12.89
CA SER A 203 -3.63 7.00 -11.98
C SER A 203 -4.34 8.13 -12.71
N TRP A 204 -5.60 8.38 -12.34
CA TRP A 204 -6.50 9.29 -13.06
C TRP A 204 -7.29 10.21 -12.13
N LEU A 205 -7.92 11.21 -12.73
CA LEU A 205 -8.91 12.09 -12.10
C LEU A 205 -10.21 12.00 -12.89
N THR A 206 -11.36 11.82 -12.25
CA THR A 206 -12.66 11.95 -12.91
C THR A 206 -13.37 13.20 -12.42
N LEU A 207 -13.68 14.09 -13.36
CA LEU A 207 -14.53 15.26 -13.15
C LEU A 207 -15.98 14.82 -13.19
N VAL A 208 -16.79 15.20 -12.22
CA VAL A 208 -18.19 14.75 -12.08
C VAL A 208 -19.10 15.97 -11.91
N ASP A 209 -20.23 15.98 -12.61
CA ASP A 209 -21.30 16.95 -12.40
C ASP A 209 -21.89 16.77 -11.00
N ALA A 210 -21.72 17.75 -10.12
CA ALA A 210 -22.19 17.70 -8.74
C ALA A 210 -23.72 17.66 -8.59
N ASN A 211 -24.48 17.99 -9.63
CA ASN A 211 -25.93 17.84 -9.63
C ASN A 211 -26.36 16.38 -9.75
N LEU A 212 -25.56 15.57 -10.44
CA LEU A 212 -25.84 14.16 -10.74
C LEU A 212 -25.00 13.20 -9.88
N GLY A 213 -23.85 13.66 -9.39
CA GLY A 213 -22.91 12.90 -8.59
C GLY A 213 -23.32 12.70 -7.13
N ARG A 214 -22.55 11.85 -6.45
CA ARG A 214 -22.74 11.50 -5.03
C ARG A 214 -22.50 12.68 -4.08
N HIS A 215 -21.50 13.51 -4.38
CA HIS A 215 -21.16 14.67 -3.57
C HIS A 215 -21.73 15.96 -4.16
N LYS A 216 -22.10 16.89 -3.28
CA LYS A 216 -22.51 18.24 -3.67
C LYS A 216 -21.30 19.18 -3.72
N ALA A 217 -21.33 20.14 -4.63
CA ALA A 217 -20.19 21.03 -4.89
C ALA A 217 -19.86 21.99 -3.73
N ASP A 218 -20.81 22.20 -2.80
CA ASP A 218 -20.64 22.97 -1.57
C ASP A 218 -20.10 22.14 -0.39
N GLU A 219 -19.92 20.83 -0.57
CA GLU A 219 -19.25 20.01 0.44
C GLU A 219 -17.79 20.46 0.63
N PRO A 220 -17.25 20.31 1.86
CA PRO A 220 -15.82 20.52 2.09
C PRO A 220 -15.00 19.62 1.17
N LYS A 221 -14.12 20.22 0.37
CA LYS A 221 -13.18 19.51 -0.51
C LYS A 221 -11.98 19.03 0.30
N THR A 222 -12.22 18.09 1.21
CA THR A 222 -11.22 17.62 2.18
C THR A 222 -10.31 16.59 1.54
N VAL A 223 -9.53 17.07 0.58
CA VAL A 223 -8.54 16.32 -0.19
C VAL A 223 -7.55 17.29 -0.83
N ALA A 224 -6.30 16.86 -0.98
CA ALA A 224 -5.36 17.49 -1.88
C ALA A 224 -4.83 16.44 -2.87
N ILE A 225 -4.60 16.86 -4.10
CA ILE A 225 -4.12 16.00 -5.18
C ILE A 225 -2.70 16.43 -5.49
N ALA A 226 -1.73 15.62 -5.09
CA ALA A 226 -0.35 15.81 -5.53
C ALA A 226 -0.19 15.30 -6.96
N LEU A 227 0.34 16.15 -7.83
CA LEU A 227 0.72 15.88 -9.20
C LEU A 227 2.25 15.93 -9.26
N LEU A 228 2.87 14.75 -9.40
CA LEU A 228 4.32 14.63 -9.25
C LEU A 228 5.03 14.99 -10.56
N THR A 229 5.93 15.98 -10.52
CA THR A 229 6.64 16.49 -11.71
C THR A 229 8.08 16.88 -11.41
N ASN A 230 8.96 16.78 -12.41
CA ASN A 230 10.35 17.25 -12.33
C ASN A 230 10.51 18.72 -12.74
N HIS A 231 9.42 19.39 -13.16
CA HIS A 231 9.43 20.73 -13.76
C HIS A 231 8.71 21.77 -12.90
N LEU A 232 8.94 21.76 -11.58
CA LEU A 232 8.22 22.61 -10.63
C LEU A 232 8.33 24.11 -10.93
N SER A 233 9.53 24.59 -11.27
CA SER A 233 9.75 26.01 -11.55
C SER A 233 8.96 26.50 -12.77
N GLU A 234 8.90 25.66 -13.80
CA GLU A 234 8.24 25.92 -15.07
C GLU A 234 6.73 25.91 -14.90
N TRP A 235 6.19 24.90 -14.20
CA TRP A 235 4.78 24.84 -13.82
C TRP A 235 4.35 26.04 -12.99
N TYR A 236 5.15 26.41 -11.99
CA TYR A 236 4.85 27.55 -11.12
C TYR A 236 4.80 28.87 -11.93
N ALA A 237 5.83 29.14 -12.74
CA ALA A 237 5.88 30.34 -13.57
C ALA A 237 4.72 30.40 -14.59
N TYR A 238 4.38 29.27 -15.20
CA TYR A 238 3.27 29.15 -16.13
C TYR A 238 1.93 29.46 -15.44
N LEU A 239 1.62 28.78 -14.33
CA LEU A 239 0.34 28.95 -13.65
C LEU A 239 0.15 30.37 -13.11
N GLN A 240 1.24 31.02 -12.66
CA GLN A 240 1.21 32.43 -12.32
C GLN A 240 0.88 33.33 -13.52
N LYS A 241 1.51 33.07 -14.68
CA LYS A 241 1.25 33.82 -15.91
C LYS A 241 -0.18 33.67 -16.39
N GLU A 242 -0.76 32.47 -16.29
CA GLU A 242 -2.16 32.20 -16.63
C GLU A 242 -3.15 32.71 -15.57
N GLY A 243 -2.65 33.28 -14.47
CA GLY A 243 -3.49 33.84 -13.40
C GLY A 243 -4.21 32.79 -12.57
N ILE A 244 -3.69 31.56 -12.51
CA ILE A 244 -4.24 30.50 -11.66
C ILE A 244 -3.93 30.80 -10.19
N PRO A 245 -4.91 30.76 -9.27
CA PRO A 245 -4.67 31.08 -7.88
C PRO A 245 -3.69 30.11 -7.21
N ILE A 246 -2.68 30.65 -6.53
CA ILE A 246 -1.71 29.90 -5.73
C ILE A 246 -2.03 30.08 -4.24
N LYS A 247 -2.23 28.97 -3.53
CA LYS A 247 -2.46 28.95 -2.07
C LYS A 247 -1.16 28.91 -1.29
N TYR A 248 -0.22 28.06 -1.71
CA TYR A 248 1.10 27.93 -1.12
C TYR A 248 2.16 28.12 -2.19
N GLU A 249 3.01 29.14 -2.00
CA GLU A 249 4.01 29.56 -2.97
C GLU A 249 5.19 28.60 -3.07
N TYR A 250 5.79 28.52 -4.26
CA TYR A 250 7.01 27.76 -4.49
C TYR A 250 8.19 28.36 -3.73
N LYS A 251 8.68 27.65 -2.71
CA LYS A 251 9.79 28.06 -1.84
C LYS A 251 10.79 26.90 -1.68
N PRO A 252 11.54 26.55 -2.74
CA PRO A 252 12.45 25.41 -2.70
C PRO A 252 13.50 25.62 -1.60
N LYS A 253 13.86 24.53 -0.92
CA LYS A 253 14.88 24.55 0.13
C LYS A 253 15.96 23.52 -0.15
N GLU A 254 17.18 23.85 0.24
CA GLU A 254 18.28 22.90 0.26
C GLU A 254 18.01 21.82 1.34
N ASN A 255 18.26 20.55 1.00
CA ASN A 255 18.06 19.39 1.87
C ASN A 255 16.62 19.11 2.35
N ASN A 256 15.58 19.59 1.65
CA ASN A 256 14.21 19.19 1.95
C ASN A 256 13.87 17.81 1.38
N ALA A 257 12.92 17.10 1.99
CA ALA A 257 12.44 15.81 1.49
C ALA A 257 11.68 15.95 0.16
N HIS A 258 10.98 17.06 -0.03
CA HIS A 258 10.24 17.38 -1.25
C HIS A 258 10.25 18.89 -1.45
N ASP A 259 10.04 19.34 -2.68
CA ASP A 259 9.65 20.70 -2.96
C ASP A 259 8.27 20.69 -3.60
N GLY A 260 7.53 21.78 -3.46
CA GLY A 260 6.26 21.92 -4.15
C GLY A 260 5.63 23.29 -3.96
N PHE A 261 4.49 23.46 -4.61
CA PHE A 261 3.58 24.59 -4.45
C PHE A 261 2.14 24.10 -4.66
N VAL A 262 1.16 24.87 -4.20
CA VAL A 262 -0.25 24.46 -4.29
C VAL A 262 -1.05 25.48 -5.07
N ALA A 263 -1.57 25.05 -6.21
CA ALA A 263 -2.54 25.76 -7.00
C ALA A 263 -3.97 25.38 -6.57
N ILE A 264 -4.93 26.26 -6.86
CA ILE A 264 -6.34 26.02 -6.64
C ILE A 264 -7.02 25.88 -7.99
N ASP A 265 -7.76 24.79 -8.17
CA ASP A 265 -8.52 24.56 -9.38
C ASP A 265 -9.75 25.51 -9.50
N PRO A 266 -10.54 25.46 -10.59
CA PRO A 266 -11.66 26.39 -10.82
C PRO A 266 -12.72 26.45 -9.72
N GLU A 267 -12.87 25.41 -8.89
CA GLU A 267 -13.91 25.31 -7.86
C GLU A 267 -13.39 25.00 -6.45
N GLY A 268 -12.07 25.08 -6.24
CA GLY A 268 -11.47 25.09 -4.91
C GLY A 268 -10.76 23.81 -4.48
N TYR A 269 -10.57 22.82 -5.35
CA TYR A 269 -9.70 21.68 -5.02
C TYR A 269 -8.25 22.12 -5.00
N LEU A 270 -7.47 21.56 -4.07
CA LEU A 270 -6.04 21.83 -3.97
C LEU A 270 -5.26 20.87 -4.87
N LEU A 271 -4.50 21.44 -5.80
CA LEU A 271 -3.58 20.73 -6.66
C LEU A 271 -2.16 21.06 -6.20
N GLU A 272 -1.50 20.08 -5.60
CA GLU A 272 -0.13 20.20 -5.13
C GLU A 272 0.81 19.73 -6.25
N PHE A 273 1.63 20.62 -6.76
CA PHE A 273 2.68 20.28 -7.70
C PHE A 273 3.90 19.93 -6.86
N GLU A 274 4.35 18.69 -6.93
CA GLU A 274 5.33 18.15 -5.98
C GLU A 274 6.47 17.40 -6.67
N MET A 275 7.67 17.52 -6.11
CA MET A 275 8.85 16.75 -6.48
C MET A 275 9.50 16.19 -5.23
N PHE A 276 9.56 14.86 -5.12
CA PHE A 276 10.33 14.18 -4.09
C PHE A 276 11.82 14.25 -4.40
N LYS A 277 12.63 14.49 -3.37
CA LYS A 277 14.09 14.56 -3.46
C LYS A 277 14.73 13.37 -2.75
N GLN A 278 15.99 13.12 -3.08
CA GLN A 278 16.82 12.21 -2.29
C GLN A 278 16.93 12.73 -0.86
N HIS A 279 16.36 11.99 0.09
CA HIS A 279 16.28 12.33 1.50
C HIS A 279 16.05 11.04 2.31
N PRO A 280 16.45 10.95 3.60
CA PRO A 280 16.19 9.76 4.43
C PRO A 280 14.72 9.32 4.44
N GLU A 281 13.76 10.26 4.39
CA GLU A 281 12.32 9.96 4.33
C GLU A 281 11.91 9.22 3.04
N ASN A 282 12.64 9.41 1.95
CA ASN A 282 12.28 8.92 0.63
C ASN A 282 13.14 7.74 0.16
N GLU A 283 14.02 7.17 0.99
CA GLU A 283 14.94 6.09 0.58
C GLU A 283 14.22 4.88 -0.02
N LYS A 284 13.00 4.59 0.45
CA LYS A 284 12.13 3.54 -0.09
C LYS A 284 11.33 3.98 -1.31
N LEU A 285 11.03 5.27 -1.43
CA LEU A 285 10.22 5.86 -2.51
C LEU A 285 11.04 6.13 -3.77
N MET A 286 12.23 6.75 -3.63
CA MET A 286 13.07 7.16 -4.77
C MET A 286 13.35 6.04 -5.79
N PRO A 287 13.58 4.76 -5.39
CA PRO A 287 13.76 3.68 -6.35
C PRO A 287 12.48 3.24 -7.08
N LEU A 288 11.30 3.59 -6.56
CA LEU A 288 9.99 3.21 -7.11
C LEU A 288 9.44 4.26 -8.07
N LEU A 289 9.83 5.53 -7.91
CA LEU A 289 9.37 6.60 -8.78
C LEU A 289 9.87 6.37 -10.22
N PRO A 290 9.00 6.52 -11.23
CA PRO A 290 9.42 6.46 -12.62
C PRO A 290 10.58 7.43 -12.88
N ARG A 291 11.64 6.93 -13.52
CA ARG A 291 12.78 7.75 -13.96
C ARG A 291 12.52 8.46 -15.30
N TYR A 292 11.31 8.32 -15.82
CA TYR A 292 10.95 8.76 -17.15
C TYR A 292 10.06 9.98 -17.09
N ASP A 293 10.22 10.73 -18.16
CA ASP A 293 9.39 11.83 -18.62
C ASP A 293 7.91 11.49 -18.60
N ALA A 294 7.14 12.50 -18.24
CA ALA A 294 5.75 12.43 -17.89
C ALA A 294 4.78 12.08 -19.04
N THR A 295 3.49 11.93 -18.70
CA THR A 295 2.42 11.86 -19.71
C THR A 295 1.65 13.17 -19.79
N SER A 296 2.17 14.17 -20.51
CA SER A 296 1.32 15.26 -21.06
C SER A 296 1.51 15.40 -22.56
N GLY A 297 0.42 15.65 -23.28
CA GLY A 297 0.44 15.74 -24.75
C GLY A 297 -0.93 15.88 -25.38
N ALA A 298 -1.94 16.31 -24.60
CA ALA A 298 -3.25 16.61 -25.15
C ALA A 298 -3.27 17.95 -25.92
N THR A 299 -2.26 18.78 -25.71
CA THR A 299 -2.04 20.04 -26.43
C THR A 299 -0.55 20.20 -26.74
N ASP A 300 -0.21 21.06 -27.70
CA ASP A 300 1.17 21.43 -28.00
C ASP A 300 1.77 22.39 -26.94
N ARG A 301 1.02 22.71 -25.87
CA ARG A 301 1.45 23.64 -24.82
C ARG A 301 2.49 23.05 -23.87
N TRP A 302 2.48 21.74 -23.70
CA TRP A 302 3.39 21.00 -22.84
C TRP A 302 4.00 19.86 -23.61
N SER A 303 5.33 19.75 -23.58
CA SER A 303 5.99 18.56 -24.11
C SER A 303 5.66 17.34 -23.24
N LYS A 304 5.90 16.14 -23.76
CA LYS A 304 5.76 14.90 -22.97
C LYS A 304 6.67 14.93 -21.75
N ASP A 305 7.80 15.61 -21.85
CA ASP A 305 8.82 15.63 -20.82
C ASP A 305 8.42 16.52 -19.62
N GLU A 306 7.42 17.37 -19.76
CA GLU A 306 7.04 18.37 -18.74
C GLU A 306 5.79 18.02 -17.90
N GLY A 307 5.11 16.91 -18.15
CA GLY A 307 3.88 16.54 -17.43
C GLY A 307 4.08 15.99 -16.00
N PHE A 308 3.19 15.06 -15.62
CA PHE A 308 3.26 14.32 -14.36
C PHE A 308 3.67 12.85 -14.52
N TYR A 309 4.43 12.34 -13.56
CA TYR A 309 4.90 10.94 -13.50
C TYR A 309 4.23 10.12 -12.39
N GLY A 310 3.35 10.72 -11.59
CA GLY A 310 2.60 10.03 -10.55
C GLY A 310 1.66 10.96 -9.81
N THR A 311 0.87 10.39 -8.91
CA THR A 311 -0.05 11.14 -8.06
C THR A 311 -0.08 10.64 -6.63
N VAL A 312 -0.22 11.54 -5.66
CA VAL A 312 -0.60 11.17 -4.28
C VAL A 312 -1.95 11.80 -3.97
N PHE A 313 -2.92 10.99 -3.56
CA PHE A 313 -4.20 11.49 -3.05
C PHE A 313 -4.12 11.63 -1.53
N TRP A 314 -3.99 12.87 -1.06
CA TRP A 314 -3.88 13.18 0.36
C TRP A 314 -5.26 13.17 1.03
N LEU A 315 -5.50 12.18 1.88
CA LEU A 315 -6.75 11.94 2.58
C LEU A 315 -6.59 12.27 4.07
N TYR A 316 -7.53 13.02 4.65
CA TYR A 316 -7.39 13.60 5.99
C TYR A 316 -8.26 12.85 7.00
N TYR A 317 -7.59 12.27 8.00
CA TYR A 317 -8.17 11.39 9.00
C TYR A 317 -8.18 12.03 10.39
N GLU A 318 -9.20 11.67 11.18
CA GLU A 318 -9.24 11.99 12.60
C GLU A 318 -8.41 11.00 13.43
N ASP A 319 -8.48 9.71 13.09
CA ASP A 319 -7.67 8.63 13.66
C ASP A 319 -6.72 8.07 12.60
N MET A 320 -5.43 8.45 12.71
CA MET A 320 -4.39 7.95 11.82
C MET A 320 -4.11 6.47 12.03
N GLN A 321 -4.19 5.97 13.26
CA GLN A 321 -3.88 4.58 13.55
C GLN A 321 -4.92 3.65 12.93
N GLU A 322 -6.20 4.02 12.99
CA GLU A 322 -7.28 3.29 12.34
C GLU A 322 -7.11 3.29 10.80
N ALA A 323 -6.77 4.44 10.22
CA ALA A 323 -6.51 4.57 8.78
C ALA A 323 -5.37 3.66 8.31
N GLU A 324 -4.25 3.64 9.02
CA GLU A 324 -3.10 2.78 8.70
C GLU A 324 -3.45 1.30 8.78
N GLN A 325 -4.11 0.87 9.87
CA GLN A 325 -4.55 -0.52 10.00
C GLN A 325 -5.49 -0.91 8.86
N PHE A 326 -6.40 -0.03 8.47
CA PHE A 326 -7.29 -0.30 7.35
C PHE A 326 -6.53 -0.45 6.02
N LEU A 327 -5.65 0.50 5.70
CA LEU A 327 -4.87 0.47 4.45
C LEU A 327 -3.92 -0.74 4.39
N GLU A 328 -3.32 -1.13 5.51
CA GLU A 328 -2.36 -2.24 5.57
C GLU A 328 -3.01 -3.61 5.69
N GLU A 329 -4.03 -3.73 6.54
CA GLU A 329 -4.57 -5.03 6.95
C GLU A 329 -5.82 -5.42 6.18
N LYS A 330 -6.60 -4.46 5.67
CA LYS A 330 -7.83 -4.71 4.90
C LYS A 330 -7.63 -4.47 3.41
N MET A 331 -6.99 -3.37 3.06
CA MET A 331 -6.65 -3.07 1.66
C MET A 331 -5.36 -3.76 1.21
N GLY A 332 -4.44 -4.08 2.13
CA GLY A 332 -3.20 -4.81 1.82
C GLY A 332 -2.08 -3.93 1.25
N LEU A 333 -2.23 -2.61 1.31
CA LEU A 333 -1.30 -1.65 0.72
C LEU A 333 0.03 -1.61 1.49
N LYS A 334 1.11 -1.31 0.78
CA LYS A 334 2.44 -1.20 1.36
C LYS A 334 2.77 0.26 1.65
N GLN A 335 3.06 0.57 2.93
CA GLN A 335 3.64 1.86 3.30
C GLN A 335 5.06 1.98 2.72
N ILE A 336 5.31 3.08 2.03
CA ILE A 336 6.61 3.39 1.41
C ILE A 336 7.27 4.65 1.97
N VAL A 337 6.50 5.58 2.52
CA VAL A 337 7.02 6.79 3.23
C VAL A 337 6.32 6.94 4.58
N ASP A 338 7.07 7.38 5.59
CA ASP A 338 6.57 7.73 6.92
C ASP A 338 7.15 9.08 7.39
N GLN A 339 6.28 10.08 7.58
CA GLN A 339 6.63 11.39 8.12
C GLN A 339 6.01 11.61 9.51
N GLY A 340 5.52 10.53 10.15
CA GLY A 340 4.76 10.56 11.39
C GLY A 340 3.30 10.99 11.18
N TRP A 341 3.07 12.24 10.77
CA TRP A 341 1.72 12.81 10.61
C TRP A 341 1.15 12.70 9.18
N ALA A 342 1.98 12.30 8.23
CA ALA A 342 1.60 11.95 6.87
C ALA A 342 2.38 10.69 6.46
N LYS A 343 1.74 9.84 5.68
CA LYS A 343 2.31 8.57 5.19
C LYS A 343 1.98 8.41 3.72
N VAL A 344 2.69 7.54 3.02
CA VAL A 344 2.38 7.22 1.61
C VAL A 344 2.28 5.72 1.44
N TYR A 345 1.16 5.28 0.88
CA TYR A 345 0.84 3.89 0.57
C TYR A 345 0.76 3.70 -0.94
N GLN A 346 1.46 2.68 -1.45
CA GLN A 346 1.43 2.34 -2.86
C GLN A 346 0.14 1.60 -3.22
N VAL A 347 -0.59 2.10 -4.22
CA VAL A 347 -1.82 1.48 -4.75
C VAL A 347 -1.58 0.88 -6.12
N SER A 348 -0.97 1.65 -7.02
CA SER A 348 -0.53 1.22 -8.34
C SER A 348 0.95 1.57 -8.55
N LYS A 349 1.49 1.44 -9.77
CA LYS A 349 2.87 1.79 -10.07
C LYS A 349 3.13 3.28 -9.88
N THR A 350 2.17 4.13 -10.26
CA THR A 350 2.33 5.60 -10.18
C THR A 350 1.26 6.30 -9.33
N GLY A 351 0.27 5.56 -8.83
CA GLY A 351 -0.77 6.06 -7.95
C GLY A 351 -0.57 5.67 -6.48
N PHE A 352 -0.69 6.68 -5.60
CA PHE A 352 -0.50 6.53 -4.16
C PHE A 352 -1.66 7.16 -3.37
N ILE A 353 -1.92 6.62 -2.19
CA ILE A 353 -2.78 7.25 -1.18
C ILE A 353 -1.90 7.73 -0.04
N GLY A 354 -2.12 8.96 0.39
CA GLY A 354 -1.43 9.52 1.54
C GLY A 354 -2.39 9.86 2.68
N PRO A 355 -2.51 9.04 3.73
CA PRO A 355 -3.26 9.43 4.91
C PRO A 355 -2.49 10.52 5.67
N VAL A 356 -3.22 11.55 6.10
CA VAL A 356 -2.71 12.72 6.81
C VAL A 356 -3.52 12.97 8.07
N ASP A 357 -2.83 13.30 9.15
CA ASP A 357 -3.47 13.79 10.39
C ASP A 357 -4.21 15.10 10.08
N GLY A 358 -5.53 15.05 10.18
CA GLY A 358 -6.43 16.19 9.94
C GLY A 358 -6.22 17.35 10.91
N ARG A 359 -5.34 17.26 11.91
CA ARG A 359 -4.97 18.38 12.79
C ARG A 359 -3.74 19.14 12.29
N ARG A 360 -3.03 18.61 11.29
CA ARG A 360 -1.73 19.13 10.83
C ARG A 360 -1.66 19.43 9.34
N GLY A 361 -2.40 18.68 8.53
CA GLY A 361 -2.38 18.81 7.07
C GLY A 361 -3.03 20.09 6.53
N MET A 362 -3.09 20.20 5.20
CA MET A 362 -3.67 21.38 4.51
C MET A 362 -5.18 21.54 4.69
N HIS A 363 -5.87 20.47 5.10
CA HIS A 363 -7.28 20.46 5.44
C HIS A 363 -7.50 19.88 6.84
N PRO A 364 -8.48 20.42 7.60
CA PRO A 364 -9.00 19.74 8.76
C PRO A 364 -9.80 18.50 8.36
N PHE A 365 -9.93 17.53 9.28
CA PHE A 365 -10.91 16.46 9.12
C PHE A 365 -12.34 17.04 9.00
N THR A 366 -13.14 16.46 8.10
CA THR A 366 -14.58 16.71 7.96
C THR A 366 -15.33 15.41 7.68
N GLU A 367 -16.61 15.33 8.05
CA GLU A 367 -17.42 14.14 7.75
C GLU A 367 -17.75 14.00 6.27
N LYS A 368 -18.12 15.11 5.62
CA LYS A 368 -18.30 15.18 4.17
C LYS A 368 -16.97 15.52 3.52
N LYS A 369 -16.63 14.81 2.45
CA LYS A 369 -15.30 14.87 1.84
C LYS A 369 -15.24 15.63 0.51
N GLY A 370 -16.39 15.83 -0.14
CA GLY A 370 -16.44 16.41 -1.47
C GLY A 370 -15.63 15.62 -2.51
N THR A 371 -15.36 14.35 -2.27
CA THR A 371 -14.58 13.47 -3.17
C THR A 371 -14.84 12.00 -2.87
N SER A 372 -14.64 11.14 -3.86
CA SER A 372 -14.62 9.68 -3.73
C SER A 372 -13.33 9.13 -4.36
N ILE A 373 -12.82 8.02 -3.84
CA ILE A 373 -11.64 7.33 -4.37
C ILE A 373 -12.13 6.09 -5.09
N SER A 374 -11.61 5.83 -6.28
CA SER A 374 -11.95 4.69 -7.10
C SER A 374 -10.73 3.78 -7.31
N PHE A 375 -10.92 2.48 -7.16
CA PHE A 375 -9.92 1.45 -7.40
C PHE A 375 -10.38 0.59 -8.55
N LEU A 376 -9.55 0.47 -9.58
CA LEU A 376 -9.81 -0.47 -10.66
C LEU A 376 -9.37 -1.86 -10.25
N VAL A 377 -10.32 -2.79 -10.22
CA VAL A 377 -10.11 -4.14 -9.71
C VAL A 377 -10.24 -5.15 -10.85
N GLU A 378 -9.23 -6.01 -11.00
CA GLU A 378 -9.22 -7.06 -12.03
C GLU A 378 -10.34 -8.08 -11.77
N ASP A 379 -10.32 -8.69 -10.58
CA ASP A 379 -11.36 -9.60 -10.08
C ASP A 379 -12.35 -8.85 -9.17
N LEU A 380 -13.11 -7.93 -9.77
CA LEU A 380 -14.11 -7.13 -9.06
C LEU A 380 -15.16 -8.01 -8.35
N GLU A 381 -15.65 -9.04 -9.03
CA GLU A 381 -16.65 -9.96 -8.46
C GLU A 381 -16.09 -10.76 -7.29
N GLY A 382 -14.86 -11.27 -7.39
CA GLY A 382 -14.17 -11.95 -6.29
C GLY A 382 -14.01 -11.04 -5.08
N TRP A 383 -13.57 -9.80 -5.29
CA TRP A 383 -13.42 -8.82 -4.21
C TRP A 383 -14.76 -8.53 -3.54
N TYR A 384 -15.81 -8.26 -4.32
CA TYR A 384 -17.14 -8.02 -3.79
C TYR A 384 -17.66 -9.19 -2.94
N ASN A 385 -17.54 -10.43 -3.43
CA ASN A 385 -17.95 -11.63 -2.69
C ASN A 385 -17.17 -11.80 -1.38
N TYR A 386 -15.86 -11.50 -1.40
CA TYR A 386 -15.03 -11.51 -0.20
C TYR A 386 -15.50 -10.47 0.81
N VAL A 387 -15.79 -9.24 0.37
CA VAL A 387 -16.27 -8.15 1.23
C VAL A 387 -17.63 -8.49 1.84
N GLN A 388 -18.57 -9.06 1.07
CA GLN A 388 -19.86 -9.49 1.60
C GLN A 388 -19.72 -10.57 2.69
N THR A 389 -18.78 -11.49 2.51
CA THR A 389 -18.58 -12.63 3.42
C THR A 389 -17.82 -12.24 4.69
N HIS A 390 -16.75 -11.45 4.56
CA HIS A 390 -15.80 -11.17 5.64
C HIS A 390 -15.95 -9.77 6.24
N GLN A 391 -16.73 -8.90 5.61
CA GLN A 391 -17.04 -7.53 6.07
C GLN A 391 -15.81 -6.72 6.52
N PRO A 392 -14.74 -6.62 5.70
CA PRO A 392 -13.56 -5.83 6.03
C PRO A 392 -13.86 -4.32 6.16
N PHE A 393 -14.98 -3.86 5.58
CA PHE A 393 -15.56 -2.52 5.71
C PHE A 393 -17.06 -2.55 5.35
N PRO A 394 -17.83 -1.50 5.71
CA PRO A 394 -19.23 -1.40 5.33
C PRO A 394 -19.42 -1.15 3.82
N ILE A 395 -20.31 -1.92 3.20
CA ILE A 395 -20.82 -1.64 1.86
C ILE A 395 -21.92 -0.57 1.98
N LEU A 396 -21.81 0.50 1.20
CA LEU A 396 -22.81 1.56 1.09
C LEU A 396 -23.69 1.42 -0.15
N GLN A 397 -23.18 0.77 -1.20
CA GLN A 397 -23.93 0.47 -2.40
C GLN A 397 -23.51 -0.90 -2.93
N GLU A 398 -24.49 -1.81 -3.01
CA GLU A 398 -24.33 -3.13 -3.61
C GLU A 398 -23.90 -3.04 -5.08
N MET A 399 -23.34 -4.13 -5.60
CA MET A 399 -22.78 -4.15 -6.94
C MET A 399 -23.83 -3.80 -8.01
N TYR A 400 -23.48 -2.86 -8.88
CA TYR A 400 -24.34 -2.31 -9.92
C TYR A 400 -23.59 -2.14 -11.23
N THR A 401 -24.36 -2.03 -12.32
CA THR A 401 -23.86 -1.63 -13.63
C THR A 401 -24.18 -0.15 -13.86
N GLY A 402 -23.17 0.63 -14.20
CA GLY A 402 -23.28 2.06 -14.50
C GLY A 402 -24.12 2.34 -15.75
N LYS A 403 -24.60 3.58 -15.85
CA LYS A 403 -25.47 4.03 -16.96
C LYS A 403 -24.85 3.71 -18.32
N GLY A 404 -25.62 3.04 -19.18
CA GLY A 404 -25.22 2.65 -20.53
C GLY A 404 -24.26 1.46 -20.57
N ASP A 405 -24.24 0.63 -19.53
CA ASP A 405 -23.39 -0.56 -19.43
C ASP A 405 -21.89 -0.25 -19.60
N ARG A 406 -21.46 0.91 -19.11
CA ARG A 406 -20.09 1.42 -19.26
C ARG A 406 -19.12 0.88 -18.21
N TYR A 407 -19.59 0.58 -17.02
CA TYR A 407 -18.74 0.07 -15.95
C TYR A 407 -19.58 -0.76 -14.98
N LYS A 408 -18.91 -1.59 -14.20
CA LYS A 408 -19.50 -2.27 -13.05
C LYS A 408 -18.79 -1.79 -11.80
N ALA A 409 -19.52 -1.56 -10.72
CA ALA A 409 -18.96 -1.05 -9.49
C ALA A 409 -19.74 -1.50 -8.26
N PHE A 410 -19.11 -1.41 -7.10
CA PHE A 410 -19.77 -1.35 -5.79
C PHE A 410 -19.04 -0.33 -4.92
N VAL A 411 -19.68 0.14 -3.85
CA VAL A 411 -19.15 1.25 -3.05
C VAL A 411 -19.11 0.86 -1.58
N GLY A 412 -17.96 1.03 -0.96
CA GLY A 412 -17.77 0.96 0.48
C GLY A 412 -17.38 2.32 1.08
N ILE A 413 -17.04 2.30 2.36
CA ILE A 413 -16.55 3.47 3.09
C ILE A 413 -15.32 3.10 3.92
N ASP A 414 -14.33 3.97 3.92
CA ASP A 414 -13.14 3.82 4.75
C ASP A 414 -13.37 4.43 6.16
N PRO A 415 -12.45 4.23 7.12
CA PRO A 415 -12.56 4.83 8.46
C PRO A 415 -12.60 6.36 8.46
N GLY A 416 -12.01 6.98 7.45
CA GLY A 416 -12.00 8.43 7.25
C GLY A 416 -13.33 8.99 6.78
N LYS A 417 -14.32 8.16 6.44
CA LYS A 417 -15.59 8.52 5.79
C LYS A 417 -15.47 8.90 4.30
N TYR A 418 -14.40 8.49 3.64
CA TYR A 418 -14.27 8.55 2.19
C TYR A 418 -15.04 7.40 1.55
N TYR A 419 -15.79 7.72 0.49
CA TYR A 419 -16.40 6.69 -0.35
C TYR A 419 -15.31 6.03 -1.20
N PHE A 420 -15.18 4.72 -1.07
CA PHE A 420 -14.29 3.90 -1.88
C PHE A 420 -15.13 3.13 -2.89
N GLU A 421 -15.02 3.50 -4.16
CA GLU A 421 -15.64 2.81 -5.27
C GLU A 421 -14.67 1.75 -5.82
N PHE A 422 -15.13 0.52 -5.94
CA PHE A 422 -14.37 -0.56 -6.58
C PHE A 422 -15.04 -0.84 -7.91
N ASN A 423 -14.29 -0.73 -9.00
CA ASN A 423 -14.91 -0.79 -10.32
C ASN A 423 -14.04 -1.49 -11.37
N ARG A 424 -14.70 -1.82 -12.48
CA ARG A 424 -14.08 -2.26 -13.72
C ARG A 424 -14.83 -1.63 -14.90
N PHE A 425 -14.09 -1.12 -15.88
CA PHE A 425 -14.68 -0.64 -17.14
C PHE A 425 -15.13 -1.81 -18.01
N LEU A 426 -16.30 -1.66 -18.63
CA LEU A 426 -16.86 -2.65 -19.55
C LEU A 426 -16.53 -2.27 -21.00
N ASN A 427 -16.64 -3.23 -21.91
CA ASN A 427 -16.44 -2.97 -23.34
C ASN A 427 -17.54 -2.04 -23.87
N HIS A 428 -17.18 -0.81 -24.20
CA HIS A 428 -18.10 0.24 -24.64
C HIS A 428 -17.31 1.27 -25.50
N PRO A 429 -17.92 1.90 -26.52
CA PRO A 429 -17.26 2.93 -27.33
C PRO A 429 -16.61 4.05 -26.50
N ASP A 430 -17.32 4.60 -25.51
CA ASP A 430 -16.81 5.62 -24.58
C ASP A 430 -15.60 5.16 -23.72
N ASN A 431 -15.26 3.87 -23.72
CA ASN A 431 -14.18 3.28 -22.92
C ASN A 431 -13.00 2.79 -23.75
N GLU A 432 -13.06 2.84 -25.08
CA GLU A 432 -12.02 2.28 -25.96
C GLU A 432 -10.63 2.72 -25.54
N ARG A 433 -10.45 4.02 -25.27
CA ARG A 433 -9.16 4.59 -24.88
C ARG A 433 -8.68 4.13 -23.51
N ILE A 434 -9.56 4.04 -22.51
CA ILE A 434 -9.19 3.52 -21.18
C ILE A 434 -8.81 2.04 -21.28
N LEU A 435 -9.58 1.25 -22.02
CA LEU A 435 -9.32 -0.18 -22.21
C LEU A 435 -8.04 -0.44 -23.01
N GLU A 436 -7.66 0.44 -23.93
CA GLU A 436 -6.36 0.38 -24.60
C GLU A 436 -5.19 0.63 -23.64
N ILE A 437 -5.33 1.58 -22.72
CA ILE A 437 -4.30 1.88 -21.71
C ILE A 437 -4.13 0.66 -20.80
N LEU A 438 -5.23 0.11 -20.29
CA LEU A 438 -5.23 -1.06 -19.40
C LEU A 438 -4.68 -2.36 -20.03
N LYS A 439 -4.60 -2.46 -21.37
CA LYS A 439 -4.06 -3.63 -22.08
C LYS A 439 -2.55 -3.54 -22.34
N LYS A 440 -1.93 -2.37 -22.12
CA LYS A 440 -0.51 -2.14 -22.43
C LYS A 440 0.43 -2.51 -21.29
N ASP A 441 -0.12 -2.76 -20.11
CA ASP A 441 0.55 -3.31 -18.94
C ASP A 441 0.25 -4.82 -18.80
#